data_AF-A0A925WD61-F1
#
_entry.id   AF-A0A925WD61-F1
#
_cell.length_a   1.000
_cell.length_b   1.000
_cell.length_c   1.000
_cell.angle_alpha   90.00
_cell.angle_beta   90.00
_cell.angle_gamma   90.00
#
_symmetry.space_group_name_H-M   'P 1'
#
loop_
_entity.id
_entity.type
_entity.pdbx_description
1 polymer ?
#
loop_
_entity_poly.entity_id
_entity_poly.type
_entity_poly.pdbx_seq_one_letter_code
_entity_poly.pdbx_strand_id
1 'polypeptide(L)'
;MSDDKLHEAVAPYRAEFKSEFQPLIDELYREEVLEARRMSAETKFLAGESLFFSACEITLAGIQHQNPEFGQEQCRAELQRRLKLREWMDWNE
;
A
#
# COMPACT_ATOMS: atom_id res chain seq x y z
N MET A 1 0.61 23.77 20.94
CA MET A 1 2.04 23.49 21.23
C MET A 1 2.48 22.37 20.31
N SER A 2 3.26 22.74 19.27
CA SER A 2 4.07 21.93 18.35
C SER A 2 3.52 20.56 17.90
N ASP A 3 2.67 20.58 16.88
CA ASP A 3 2.35 19.43 16.00
C ASP A 3 3.56 19.05 15.11
N ASP A 4 4.55 19.94 15.03
CA ASP A 4 5.76 19.83 14.20
C ASP A 4 6.58 18.55 14.44
N LYS A 5 6.65 18.08 15.70
CA LYS A 5 7.51 16.94 16.05
C LYS A 5 7.05 15.61 15.44
N LEU A 6 5.76 15.47 15.14
CA LEU A 6 5.24 14.26 14.48
C LEU A 6 5.58 14.23 12.99
N HIS A 7 5.77 15.39 12.37
CA HIS A 7 6.16 15.48 10.96
C HIS A 7 7.64 15.11 10.74
N GLU A 8 8.50 15.30 11.75
CA GLU A 8 9.96 15.08 11.65
C GLU A 8 10.46 13.70 12.11
N ALA A 9 9.64 12.90 12.80
CA ALA A 9 10.08 11.65 13.42
C ALA A 9 10.42 10.54 12.40
N VAL A 10 11.67 10.08 12.34
CA VAL A 10 12.08 9.04 11.37
C VAL A 10 11.42 7.70 11.71
N ALA A 11 10.61 7.17 10.80
CA ALA A 11 10.19 5.78 10.88
C ALA A 11 11.34 4.91 10.34
N PRO A 12 11.83 3.90 11.08
CA PRO A 12 12.84 2.99 10.55
C PRO A 12 12.21 2.09 9.49
N TYR A 13 12.91 1.89 8.36
CA TYR A 13 12.50 0.90 7.38
C TYR A 13 12.63 -0.49 8.00
N ARG A 14 11.52 -1.24 8.06
CA ARG A 14 11.50 -2.57 8.68
C ARG A 14 11.64 -3.64 7.61
N ALA A 15 12.87 -3.86 7.16
CA ALA A 15 13.18 -4.93 6.21
C ALA A 15 13.17 -6.31 6.90
N GLU A 16 12.60 -7.32 6.23
CA GLU A 16 12.74 -8.72 6.64
C GLU A 16 14.13 -9.31 6.30
N PHE A 17 14.89 -8.63 5.43
CA PHE A 17 16.22 -9.05 4.98
C PHE A 17 17.21 -7.88 5.00
N LYS A 18 18.46 -8.13 5.42
CA LYS A 18 19.53 -7.12 5.43
C LYS A 18 20.17 -7.00 4.05
N SER A 19 20.09 -5.82 3.45
CA SER A 19 20.73 -5.49 2.17
C SER A 19 22.05 -4.73 2.40
N GLU A 20 23.04 -4.90 1.53
CA GLU A 20 24.24 -4.03 1.54
C GLU A 20 23.88 -2.56 1.23
N PHE A 21 22.75 -2.34 0.56
CA PHE A 21 22.18 -1.03 0.28
C PHE A 21 21.30 -0.49 1.40
N GLN A 22 21.29 -1.12 2.59
CA GLN A 22 20.43 -0.69 3.71
C GLN A 22 20.52 0.82 4.00
N PRO A 23 21.71 1.47 4.02
CA PRO A 23 21.79 2.90 4.27
C PRO A 23 21.06 3.75 3.21
N LEU A 24 21.11 3.33 1.94
CA LEU A 24 20.40 4.01 0.86
C LEU A 24 18.89 3.77 0.95
N ILE A 25 18.47 2.55 1.29
CA ILE A 25 17.06 2.20 1.49
C ILE A 25 16.46 3.03 2.62
N ASP A 26 17.18 3.16 3.74
CA ASP A 26 16.74 3.94 4.90
C ASP A 26 16.60 5.42 4.55
N GLU A 27 17.51 5.98 3.74
CA GLU A 27 17.41 7.38 3.29
C GLU A 27 16.22 7.59 2.35
N LEU A 28 16.03 6.72 1.35
CA LEU A 28 14.89 6.80 0.44
C LEU A 28 13.56 6.67 1.20
N TYR A 29 13.48 5.75 2.16
CA TYR A 29 12.29 5.57 2.98
C TYR A 29 12.03 6.80 3.87
N ARG A 30 13.09 7.39 4.43
CA ARG A 30 12.98 8.64 5.20
C ARG A 30 12.40 9.76 4.35
N GLU A 31 12.91 9.96 3.13
CA GLU A 31 12.42 10.96 2.19
C GLU A 31 10.93 10.76 1.89
N GLU A 32 10.53 9.53 1.55
CA GLU A 32 9.14 9.16 1.24
C GLU A 32 8.20 9.46 2.42
N VAL A 33 8.59 9.10 3.64
CA VAL A 33 7.81 9.36 4.86
C VAL A 33 7.64 10.86 5.12
N LEU A 34 8.71 11.64 4.94
CA LEU A 34 8.66 13.09 5.13
C LEU A 34 7.77 13.77 4.09
N GLU A 35 7.86 13.37 2.82
CA GLU A 35 6.96 13.85 1.77
C GLU A 35 5.50 13.49 2.08
N ALA A 36 5.21 12.23 2.38
CA ALA A 36 3.87 11.79 2.75
C ALA A 36 3.32 12.60 3.92
N ARG A 37 4.14 12.92 4.93
CA ARG A 37 3.71 13.71 6.09
C ARG A 37 3.42 15.16 5.77
N ARG A 38 4.14 15.78 4.83
CA ARG A 38 3.90 17.14 4.34
C ARG A 38 2.61 17.28 3.53
N MET A 39 2.10 16.19 2.97
CA MET A 39 0.82 16.21 2.23
C MET A 39 -0.33 16.65 3.13
N SER A 40 -1.21 17.49 2.57
CA SER A 40 -2.45 17.89 3.23
C SER A 40 -3.35 16.67 3.48
N ALA A 41 -4.29 16.79 4.42
CA ALA A 41 -5.25 15.72 4.69
C ALA A 41 -6.08 15.35 3.45
N GLU A 42 -6.50 16.33 2.67
CA GLU A 42 -7.25 16.13 1.42
C GLU A 42 -6.40 15.37 0.38
N THR A 43 -5.14 15.77 0.20
CA THR A 43 -4.24 15.09 -0.73
C THR A 43 -3.95 13.66 -0.28
N LYS A 44 -3.76 13.41 1.03
CA LYS A 44 -3.59 12.06 1.58
C LYS A 44 -4.82 11.19 1.34
N PHE A 45 -6.02 11.76 1.49
CA PHE A 45 -7.27 11.04 1.25
C PHE A 45 -7.36 10.56 -0.21
N LEU A 46 -7.10 11.46 -1.17
CA LEU A 46 -7.09 11.12 -2.60
C LEU A 46 -5.95 10.15 -2.98
N ALA A 47 -4.79 10.28 -2.33
CA ALA A 47 -3.68 9.34 -2.51
C ALA A 47 -4.09 7.92 -2.06
N GLY A 48 -4.88 7.79 -1.00
CA GLY A 48 -5.40 6.50 -0.54
C GLY A 48 -6.21 5.76 -1.60
N GLU A 49 -7.12 6.46 -2.29
CA GLU A 49 -7.89 5.89 -3.41
C GLU A 49 -6.98 5.42 -4.55
N SER A 50 -6.01 6.26 -4.94
CA SER A 50 -5.05 5.93 -6.02
C SER A 50 -4.21 4.70 -5.68
N LEU A 51 -3.73 4.62 -4.43
CA LEU A 51 -2.98 3.47 -3.92
C LEU A 51 -3.83 2.19 -3.90
N PHE A 52 -5.11 2.31 -3.52
CA PHE A 52 -6.03 1.17 -3.53
C PHE A 52 -6.22 0.60 -4.95
N PHE A 53 -6.48 1.46 -5.94
CA PHE A 53 -6.63 1.00 -7.32
C PHE A 53 -5.35 0.36 -7.87
N SER A 54 -4.18 0.94 -7.59
CA SER A 54 -2.89 0.34 -7.98
C SER A 54 -2.70 -1.04 -7.33
N ALA A 55 -3.04 -1.20 -6.06
CA ALA A 55 -2.99 -2.50 -5.39
C ALA A 55 -3.96 -3.53 -6.01
N CYS A 56 -5.15 -3.10 -6.45
CA CYS A 56 -6.07 -3.95 -7.20
C CYS A 56 -5.48 -4.40 -8.54
N GLU A 57 -4.78 -3.54 -9.28
CA GLU A 57 -4.11 -3.90 -10.54
C GLU A 57 -3.02 -4.95 -10.35
N ILE A 58 -2.16 -4.77 -9.33
CA ILE A 58 -1.13 -5.74 -8.96
C ILE A 58 -1.79 -7.08 -8.58
N THR A 59 -2.88 -7.03 -7.81
CA THR A 59 -3.63 -8.21 -7.41
C THR A 59 -4.24 -8.94 -8.61
N LEU A 60 -4.80 -8.20 -9.59
CA LEU A 60 -5.32 -8.77 -10.83
C LEU A 60 -4.25 -9.49 -11.63
N ALA A 61 -3.06 -8.91 -11.75
CA ALA A 61 -1.92 -9.57 -12.39
C ALA A 61 -1.57 -10.88 -11.67
N GLY A 62 -1.56 -10.87 -10.33
CA GLY A 62 -1.37 -12.07 -9.52
C GLY A 62 -2.46 -13.14 -9.73
N ILE A 63 -3.73 -12.73 -9.79
CA ILE A 63 -4.87 -13.65 -10.05
C ILE A 63 -4.73 -14.29 -11.43
N GLN A 64 -4.42 -13.50 -12.47
CA GLN A 64 -4.23 -14.01 -13.82
C GLN A 64 -3.04 -14.98 -13.91
N HIS A 65 -1.94 -14.66 -13.22
CA HIS A 65 -0.79 -15.57 -13.15
C HIS A 65 -1.12 -16.90 -12.48
N GLN A 66 -1.95 -16.87 -11.43
CA GLN A 66 -2.40 -18.06 -10.70
C GLN A 66 -3.44 -18.90 -11.46
N ASN A 67 -4.18 -18.28 -12.39
CA ASN A 67 -5.27 -18.92 -13.13
C ASN A 67 -5.13 -18.57 -14.63
N PRO A 68 -4.21 -19.21 -15.36
CA PRO A 68 -3.93 -18.89 -16.76
C PRO A 68 -5.14 -19.04 -17.71
N GLU A 69 -6.14 -19.82 -17.32
CA GLU A 69 -7.38 -20.05 -18.05
C GLU A 69 -8.43 -18.95 -17.85
N PHE A 70 -8.24 -18.04 -16.89
CA PHE A 70 -9.19 -16.97 -16.63
C PHE A 70 -9.08 -15.87 -17.69
N GLY A 71 -10.25 -15.48 -18.22
CA GLY A 71 -10.42 -14.21 -18.92
C GLY A 71 -10.50 -13.03 -17.94
N GLN A 72 -10.42 -11.81 -18.47
CA GLN A 72 -10.39 -10.58 -17.65
C GLN A 72 -11.59 -10.46 -16.69
N GLU A 73 -12.80 -10.82 -17.15
CA GLU A 73 -14.01 -10.76 -16.32
C GLU A 73 -13.96 -11.76 -15.16
N GLN A 74 -13.37 -12.94 -15.36
CA GLN A 74 -13.19 -13.93 -14.30
C GLN A 74 -12.16 -13.45 -13.27
N CYS A 75 -11.06 -12.83 -13.72
CA CYS A 75 -10.09 -12.21 -12.82
C CYS A 75 -10.72 -11.08 -11.98
N ARG A 76 -11.56 -10.24 -12.60
CA ARG A 76 -12.31 -9.18 -11.90
C ARG A 76 -13.29 -9.74 -10.87
N ALA A 77 -14.04 -10.78 -11.22
CA ALA A 77 -14.97 -11.44 -10.31
C ALA A 77 -14.23 -12.05 -9.09
N GLU A 78 -13.07 -12.66 -9.31
CA GLU A 78 -12.24 -13.19 -8.23
C GLU A 78 -11.66 -12.09 -7.34
N LEU A 79 -11.21 -10.96 -7.91
CA LEU A 79 -10.80 -9.79 -7.13
C LEU A 79 -11.95 -9.29 -6.23
N GLN A 80 -13.15 -9.13 -6.79
CA GLN A 80 -14.32 -8.71 -6.02
C GLN A 80 -14.65 -9.69 -4.90
N ARG A 81 -14.54 -11.00 -5.13
CA ARG A 81 -14.73 -12.02 -4.10
C ARG A 81 -13.72 -11.86 -2.96
N ARG A 82 -12.44 -11.61 -3.27
CA ARG A 82 -11.38 -11.40 -2.27
C ARG A 82 -11.61 -10.14 -1.44
N LEU A 83 -12.04 -9.04 -2.07
CA LEU A 83 -12.35 -7.79 -1.36
C LEU A 83 -13.56 -7.93 -0.43
N LYS A 84 -14.65 -8.54 -0.89
CA LYS A 84 -15.84 -8.79 -0.06
C LYS A 84 -15.58 -9.69 1.15
N LEU A 85 -14.70 -10.67 0.99
CA LEU A 85 -14.29 -11.53 2.10
C LEU A 85 -13.59 -10.73 3.20
N ARG A 86 -12.76 -9.75 2.79
CA ARG A 86 -12.08 -8.86 3.73
C ARG A 86 -13.07 -7.95 4.48
N GLU A 87 -14.00 -7.33 3.77
CA GLU A 87 -15.04 -6.49 4.39
C GLU A 87 -15.86 -7.25 5.44
N TRP A 88 -16.17 -8.52 5.19
CA TRP A 88 -16.87 -9.37 6.15
C TRP A 88 -16.02 -9.69 7.38
N MET A 89 -14.73 -9.99 7.20
CA MET A 89 -13.84 -10.29 8.33
C MET A 89 -13.63 -9.07 9.23
N ASP A 90 -13.44 -7.88 8.65
CA ASP A 90 -13.25 -6.62 9.39
C ASP A 90 -14.52 -6.20 10.17
N TRP A 91 -15.71 -6.73 9.82
CA TRP A 91 -16.98 -6.43 10.49
C TRP A 91 -17.33 -7.39 11.63
N ASN A 92 -16.65 -8.54 11.73
CA ASN A 92 -16.90 -9.58 12.73
C ASN A 92 -15.77 -9.72 13.75
N GLU A 93 -14.90 -8.72 13.84
CA GLU A 93 -13.79 -8.57 14.80
C GLU A 93 -14.10 -7.45 15.80
#